data_AF-A0A0P8ZFJ1-F1
#
_entry.id   AF-A0A0P8ZFJ1-F1
#
_cell.length_a   1.000
_cell.length_b   1.000
_cell.length_c   1.000
_cell.angle_alpha   90.00
_cell.angle_beta   90.00
_cell.angle_gamma   90.00
#
_symmetry.space_group_name_H-M   'P 1'
#
loop_
_entity.id
_entity.type
_entity.pdbx_description
1 polymer ?
#
loop_
_entity_poly.entity_id
_entity_poly.type
_entity_poly.pdbx_seq_one_letter_code
_entity_poly.pdbx_strand_id
1 'polypeptide(L)'
;MIMQAVEEAPDPAEASSTEINMYYTEFENHFFHTCVKELTRVNNFFSHKEAEAQRKLATLKYELTVGRGHGQQGPRGSKVEIDEAHISRAKRRKLPLAMSEFYLSLIMLQNYQALNHTAFRKICKKYDKHIKSSAATRWYEGTVLQAPFVKTSVLVEMITAVEELYTEYLTNGDRSKAMAKLRVPPLGQPTPPVQVFFAAFFLGLFLVSATICLLSLLTLNLSDEFRFMFYSLYRGLVGGMLFSFILVIDVHIWQKMGVNHILIFEVERRKALGAVKGLLICSSMGYMCTLGILLYLFNEEFYIKDPYLIPLANTIIGFSLLLNPIPILFSSARFWLMRTFGRVILAPFYEVKFVDFWIADQWNSLIICSVDLYYQLRFYFRYFWGSENTFEFEPDYAVAVIRCLPSWCRFAQCLRRYIDSKAFSIEYLLNAIKYVLTMTNVILSTIQMNTNHNYGHLFQNPWTWAYLIMSLINSTYSLSWDLLMDFGLFRIWKGENIFLRESLVYPKSLYYFAIVENVLLRFAWILEFTLVYLGILKAFNGKSLLLFLEIFRRLIWNLLRLENEHLNNCGKFRATRDIFITSLHPKAEKDLEKMMDESETGIRESSEKKYD
;
A
#
# COMPACT_ATOMS: atom_id res chain seq x y z
N MET A 1 -9.10 -6.45 32.29
CA MET A 1 -8.55 -7.50 33.16
C MET A 1 -8.14 -6.98 34.54
N ILE A 2 -6.95 -6.41 34.79
CA ILE A 2 -6.56 -6.00 36.16
C ILE A 2 -7.50 -4.95 36.76
N MET A 3 -7.91 -3.93 36.00
CA MET A 3 -8.84 -2.92 36.50
C MET A 3 -10.23 -3.51 36.78
N GLN A 4 -10.78 -4.27 35.83
CA GLN A 4 -12.04 -5.01 36.01
C GLN A 4 -12.01 -5.91 37.26
N ALA A 5 -10.91 -6.63 37.50
CA ALA A 5 -10.79 -7.48 38.68
C ALA A 5 -10.71 -6.73 40.02
N VAL A 6 -10.38 -5.44 39.99
CA VAL A 6 -10.45 -4.58 41.19
C VAL A 6 -11.84 -3.96 41.32
N GLU A 7 -12.49 -3.60 40.21
CA GLU A 7 -13.83 -3.00 40.18
C GLU A 7 -14.94 -4.02 40.49
N GLU A 8 -14.78 -5.26 40.05
CA GLU A 8 -15.74 -6.36 40.25
C GLU A 8 -15.43 -7.21 41.50
N ALA A 9 -14.48 -6.75 42.33
CA ALA A 9 -14.14 -7.45 43.56
C ALA A 9 -15.34 -7.44 44.53
N PRO A 10 -15.64 -8.56 45.23
CA PRO A 10 -16.73 -8.61 46.19
C PRO A 10 -16.55 -7.55 47.29
N ASP A 11 -17.64 -6.87 47.68
CA ASP A 11 -17.60 -5.85 48.72
C ASP A 11 -17.17 -6.49 50.06
N PRO A 12 -16.09 -6.00 50.71
CA PRO A 12 -15.68 -6.47 52.03
C PRO A 12 -16.77 -6.38 53.12
N ALA A 13 -17.80 -5.55 52.93
CA ALA A 13 -18.93 -5.41 53.84
C ALA A 13 -20.01 -6.49 53.65
N GLU A 14 -20.09 -7.11 52.47
CA GLU A 14 -21.18 -8.04 52.10
C GLU A 14 -20.69 -9.49 51.89
N ALA A 15 -19.41 -9.68 51.53
CA ALA A 15 -18.83 -10.99 51.25
C ALA A 15 -17.95 -11.50 52.38
N SER A 16 -17.92 -12.83 52.56
CA SER A 16 -17.02 -13.47 53.53
C SER A 16 -15.56 -13.34 53.09
N SER A 17 -14.64 -13.34 54.06
CA SER A 17 -13.19 -13.33 53.79
C SER A 17 -12.74 -14.50 52.90
N THR A 18 -13.45 -15.62 52.96
CA THR A 18 -13.18 -16.82 52.15
C THR A 18 -13.55 -16.59 50.70
N GLU A 19 -14.70 -15.98 50.43
CA GLU A 19 -15.17 -15.66 49.06
C GLU A 19 -14.23 -14.64 48.39
N ILE A 20 -13.81 -13.61 49.12
CA ILE A 20 -12.87 -12.60 48.62
C ILE A 20 -11.52 -13.24 48.28
N ASN A 21 -11.02 -14.13 49.14
CA ASN A 21 -9.77 -14.85 48.87
C ASN A 21 -9.89 -15.81 47.68
N MET A 22 -11.02 -16.50 47.54
CA MET A 22 -11.26 -17.37 46.39
C MET A 22 -11.30 -16.58 45.09
N TYR A 23 -11.99 -15.44 45.06
CA TYR A 23 -12.06 -14.55 43.90
C TYR A 23 -10.66 -14.09 43.45
N TYR A 24 -9.84 -13.57 44.38
CA TYR A 24 -8.49 -13.13 44.04
C TYR A 24 -7.57 -14.28 43.63
N THR A 25 -7.76 -15.48 44.20
CA THR A 25 -7.01 -16.68 43.80
C THR A 25 -7.36 -17.12 42.38
N GLU A 26 -8.66 -17.11 42.02
CA GLU A 26 -9.11 -17.42 40.67
C GLU A 26 -8.59 -16.40 39.64
N PHE A 27 -8.67 -15.11 39.98
CA PHE A 27 -8.08 -14.05 39.17
C PHE A 27 -6.57 -14.20 39.01
N GLU A 28 -5.84 -14.51 40.09
CA GLU A 28 -4.40 -14.74 40.06
C GLU A 28 -4.03 -15.89 39.11
N ASN A 29 -4.76 -17.01 39.19
CA ASN A 29 -4.58 -18.14 38.29
C ASN A 29 -4.85 -17.75 36.83
N HIS A 30 -5.93 -17.02 36.56
CA HIS A 30 -6.27 -16.55 35.21
C HIS A 30 -5.20 -15.59 34.65
N PHE A 31 -4.67 -14.69 35.49
CA PHE A 31 -3.60 -13.76 35.14
C PHE A 31 -2.31 -14.47 34.79
N PHE A 32 -1.81 -15.34 35.67
CA PHE A 32 -0.56 -16.03 35.40
C PHE A 32 -0.68 -17.03 34.26
N HIS A 33 -1.83 -17.68 34.08
CA HIS A 33 -2.09 -18.50 32.89
C HIS A 33 -1.98 -17.67 31.60
N THR A 34 -2.58 -16.48 31.57
CA THR A 34 -2.50 -15.56 30.43
C THR A 34 -1.06 -15.08 30.21
N CYS A 35 -0.32 -14.75 31.28
CA CYS A 35 1.07 -14.34 31.19
C CYS A 35 1.98 -15.45 30.65
N VAL A 36 1.79 -16.71 31.07
CA VAL A 36 2.52 -17.86 30.54
C VAL A 36 2.20 -18.05 29.06
N LYS A 37 0.93 -17.99 28.66
CA LYS A 37 0.53 -18.10 27.25
C LYS A 37 1.18 -17.04 26.37
N GLU A 38 1.18 -15.77 26.81
CA GLU A 38 1.83 -14.68 26.07
C GLU A 38 3.36 -14.82 26.08
N LEU A 39 3.96 -15.26 27.19
CA LEU A 39 5.41 -15.50 27.27
C LEU A 39 5.83 -16.61 26.29
N THR A 40 5.10 -17.72 26.23
CA THR A 40 5.33 -18.81 25.26
C THR A 40 5.22 -18.29 23.83
N ARG A 41 4.20 -17.47 23.53
CA ARG A 41 4.04 -16.85 22.21
C ARG A 41 5.24 -15.98 21.84
N VAL A 42 5.69 -15.13 22.76
CA VAL A 42 6.86 -14.24 22.57
C VAL A 42 8.14 -15.03 22.36
N ASN A 43 8.38 -16.06 23.19
CA ASN A 43 9.54 -16.94 23.06
C ASN A 43 9.56 -17.68 21.72
N ASN A 44 8.46 -18.33 21.36
CA ASN A 44 8.38 -19.09 20.11
C ASN A 44 8.63 -18.21 18.89
N PHE A 45 8.04 -17.00 18.88
CA PHE A 45 8.27 -16.04 17.82
C PHE A 45 9.73 -15.58 17.77
N PHE A 46 10.31 -15.21 18.92
CA PHE A 46 11.68 -14.72 19.00
C PHE A 46 12.68 -15.78 18.56
N SER A 47 12.61 -16.99 19.12
CA SER A 47 13.51 -18.11 18.78
C SER A 47 13.40 -18.50 17.31
N HIS A 48 12.19 -18.51 16.74
CA HIS A 48 12.02 -18.76 15.31
C HIS A 48 12.70 -17.67 14.46
N LYS A 49 12.52 -16.39 14.82
CA LYS A 49 13.11 -15.27 14.07
C LYS A 49 14.63 -15.17 14.24
N GLU A 50 15.15 -15.52 15.40
CA GLU A 50 16.58 -15.61 15.65
C GLU A 50 17.21 -16.72 14.81
N ALA A 51 16.64 -17.92 14.80
CA ALA A 51 17.12 -19.02 13.96
C ALA A 51 17.03 -18.70 12.46
N GLU A 52 15.93 -18.08 12.02
CA GLU A 52 15.79 -17.57 10.66
C GLU A 52 16.90 -16.56 10.33
N ALA A 53 17.19 -15.64 11.25
CA ALA A 53 18.24 -14.64 11.08
C ALA A 53 19.65 -15.24 11.02
N GLN A 54 19.96 -16.23 11.86
CA GLN A 54 21.24 -16.94 11.83
C GLN A 54 21.48 -17.60 10.47
N ARG A 55 20.49 -18.33 9.94
CA ARG A 55 20.56 -18.93 8.60
C ARG A 55 20.79 -17.88 7.52
N LYS A 56 20.06 -16.77 7.58
CA LYS A 56 20.21 -15.65 6.63
C LYS A 56 21.60 -15.02 6.68
N LEU A 57 22.14 -14.80 7.88
CA LEU A 57 23.49 -14.28 8.07
C LEU A 57 24.53 -15.24 7.48
N ALA A 58 24.39 -16.54 7.74
CA ALA A 58 25.29 -17.56 7.20
C ALA A 58 25.28 -17.56 5.66
N THR A 59 24.09 -17.49 5.04
CA THR A 59 23.99 -17.40 3.58
C THR A 59 24.56 -16.10 3.02
N LEU A 60 24.30 -14.95 3.66
CA LEU A 60 24.85 -13.66 3.23
C LEU A 60 26.37 -13.62 3.36
N LYS A 61 26.92 -14.19 4.44
CA LYS A 61 28.36 -14.34 4.65
C LYS A 61 28.96 -15.19 3.52
N TYR A 62 28.35 -16.31 3.18
CA TYR A 62 28.77 -17.17 2.06
C TYR A 62 28.72 -16.42 0.71
N GLU A 63 27.63 -15.71 0.39
CA GLU A 63 27.52 -14.95 -0.85
C GLU A 63 28.57 -13.83 -0.96
N LEU A 64 28.97 -13.21 0.17
CA LEU A 64 29.98 -12.16 0.24
C LEU A 64 31.41 -12.71 0.12
N THR A 65 31.72 -13.82 0.80
CA THR A 65 33.07 -14.41 0.82
C THR A 65 33.41 -15.08 -0.50
N VAL A 66 32.50 -15.87 -1.07
CA VAL A 66 32.67 -16.50 -2.38
C VAL A 66 32.80 -15.45 -3.48
N GLY A 67 32.15 -14.28 -3.31
CA GLY A 67 32.27 -13.16 -4.24
C GLY A 67 33.66 -12.50 -4.31
N ARG A 68 34.56 -12.75 -3.34
CA ARG A 68 35.87 -12.09 -3.20
C ARG A 68 37.07 -13.04 -3.35
N GLY A 69 36.86 -14.28 -3.80
CA GLY A 69 37.90 -15.31 -3.99
C GLY A 69 38.99 -15.00 -5.03
N HIS A 70 39.33 -13.74 -5.29
CA HIS A 70 40.52 -13.31 -6.03
C HIS A 70 41.14 -12.10 -5.31
N GLY A 71 42.23 -12.34 -4.59
CA GLY A 71 43.00 -11.27 -3.94
C GLY A 71 44.18 -11.72 -3.07
N GLN A 72 44.22 -12.98 -2.62
CA GLN A 72 45.39 -13.53 -1.92
C GLN A 72 45.95 -14.73 -2.68
N GLN A 73 47.12 -14.52 -3.29
CA GLN A 73 47.98 -15.60 -3.74
C GLN A 73 48.46 -16.38 -2.51
N GLY A 74 47.82 -17.51 -2.24
CA GLY A 74 48.39 -18.55 -1.39
C GLY A 74 49.49 -19.30 -2.16
N PRO A 75 50.64 -19.62 -1.53
CA PRO A 75 51.67 -20.40 -2.18
C PRO A 75 51.21 -21.86 -2.32
N ARG A 76 51.34 -22.39 -3.55
CA ARG A 76 51.04 -23.77 -4.01
C ARG A 76 49.62 -24.00 -4.57
N GLY A 77 49.48 -23.68 -5.86
CA GLY A 77 49.41 -24.73 -6.89
C GLY A 77 48.24 -25.73 -6.88
N SER A 78 47.11 -25.44 -6.24
CA SER A 78 45.87 -26.19 -6.46
C SER A 78 44.77 -25.24 -6.91
N LYS A 79 44.52 -25.22 -8.23
CA LYS A 79 43.35 -24.54 -8.81
C LYS A 79 42.12 -25.33 -8.40
N VAL A 80 41.49 -24.91 -7.31
CA VAL A 80 40.10 -25.24 -7.05
C VAL A 80 39.29 -24.26 -7.90
N GLU A 81 38.95 -24.66 -9.13
CA GLU A 81 37.95 -23.98 -9.96
C GLU A 81 36.57 -24.15 -9.30
N ILE A 82 36.26 -23.32 -8.30
CA ILE A 82 34.88 -23.09 -7.88
C ILE A 82 34.33 -21.96 -8.76
N ASP A 83 33.81 -22.38 -9.90
CA ASP A 83 32.75 -21.80 -10.72
C ASP A 83 32.36 -20.33 -10.42
N GLU A 84 33.17 -19.38 -10.90
CA GLU A 84 32.90 -17.92 -10.88
C GLU A 84 31.59 -17.53 -11.60
N ALA A 85 30.95 -18.45 -12.33
CA ALA A 85 29.77 -18.22 -13.14
C ALA A 85 28.46 -17.99 -12.32
N HIS A 86 28.43 -18.33 -11.03
CA HIS A 86 27.14 -18.48 -10.33
C HIS A 86 26.53 -17.21 -9.72
N ILE A 87 27.29 -16.13 -9.52
CA ILE A 87 26.76 -14.85 -9.00
C ILE A 87 26.77 -13.78 -10.12
N SER A 88 25.68 -13.71 -10.89
CA SER A 88 25.56 -12.73 -11.97
C SER A 88 25.80 -11.28 -11.49
N ARG A 89 26.31 -10.42 -12.37
CA ARG A 89 26.54 -8.98 -12.11
C ARG A 89 25.27 -8.26 -11.58
N ALA A 90 24.09 -8.76 -11.95
CA ALA A 90 22.80 -8.29 -11.44
C ALA A 90 22.53 -8.71 -9.98
N LYS A 91 23.02 -9.88 -9.54
CA LYS A 91 22.97 -10.33 -8.14
C LYS A 91 23.86 -9.49 -7.23
N ARG A 92 25.11 -9.21 -7.64
CA ARG A 92 26.03 -8.32 -6.89
C ARG A 92 25.46 -6.92 -6.66
N ARG A 93 24.69 -6.38 -7.61
CA ARG A 93 24.01 -5.08 -7.48
C ARG A 93 22.89 -5.06 -6.43
N LYS A 94 22.30 -6.21 -6.08
CA LYS A 94 21.19 -6.32 -5.12
C LYS A 94 21.66 -6.58 -3.68
N LEU A 95 22.87 -7.11 -3.51
CA LEU A 95 23.43 -7.51 -2.21
C LEU A 95 23.50 -6.36 -1.17
N PRO A 96 23.84 -5.10 -1.53
CA PRO A 96 23.80 -3.99 -0.57
C PRO A 96 22.39 -3.71 -0.02
N LEU A 97 21.36 -3.87 -0.86
CA LEU A 97 19.97 -3.69 -0.46
C LEU A 97 19.53 -4.84 0.44
N ALA A 98 19.86 -6.08 0.07
CA ALA A 98 19.56 -7.28 0.86
C ALA A 98 20.17 -7.20 2.27
N MET A 99 21.45 -6.83 2.38
CA MET A 99 22.12 -6.62 3.66
C MET A 99 21.47 -5.51 4.49
N SER A 100 21.04 -4.40 3.87
CA SER A 100 20.37 -3.32 4.60
C SER A 100 18.98 -3.70 5.12
N GLU A 101 18.21 -4.49 4.35
CA GLU A 101 16.91 -5.04 4.81
C GLU A 101 17.11 -6.10 5.90
N PHE A 102 18.18 -6.91 5.80
CA PHE A 102 18.56 -7.87 6.85
C PHE A 102 18.93 -7.18 8.15
N TYR A 103 19.81 -6.19 8.10
CA TYR A 103 20.16 -5.38 9.28
C TYR A 103 18.92 -4.75 9.91
N LEU A 104 18.02 -4.18 9.11
CA LEU A 104 16.76 -3.63 9.61
C LEU A 104 15.92 -4.69 10.32
N SER A 105 15.86 -5.92 9.81
CA SER A 105 15.12 -7.01 10.45
C SER A 105 15.69 -7.39 11.83
N LEU A 106 17.02 -7.36 11.99
CA LEU A 106 17.69 -7.58 13.28
C LEU A 106 17.37 -6.46 14.27
N ILE A 107 17.41 -5.19 13.83
CA ILE A 107 17.03 -4.04 14.66
C ILE A 107 15.55 -4.11 15.06
N MET A 108 14.65 -4.54 14.17
CA MET A 108 13.25 -4.78 14.51
C MET A 108 13.09 -5.88 15.56
N LEU A 109 13.87 -6.97 15.47
CA LEU A 109 13.87 -8.05 16.45
C LEU A 109 14.41 -7.60 17.81
N GLN A 110 15.44 -6.76 17.83
CA GLN A 110 15.97 -6.12 19.04
C GLN A 110 14.92 -5.20 19.69
N ASN A 111 14.23 -4.39 18.90
CA ASN A 111 13.13 -3.56 19.39
C ASN A 111 11.96 -4.40 19.93
N TYR A 112 11.62 -5.51 19.26
CA TYR A 112 10.61 -6.45 19.74
C TYR A 112 10.98 -7.03 21.10
N GLN A 113 12.23 -7.47 21.29
CA GLN A 113 12.75 -7.94 22.56
C GLN A 113 12.61 -6.87 23.66
N ALA A 114 13.13 -5.67 23.42
CA ALA A 114 13.14 -4.58 24.40
C ALA A 114 11.72 -4.16 24.81
N LEU A 115 10.79 -4.10 23.84
CA LEU A 115 9.40 -3.73 24.06
C LEU A 115 8.67 -4.80 24.89
N ASN A 116 8.79 -6.08 24.53
CA ASN A 116 8.15 -7.17 25.28
C ASN A 116 8.74 -7.31 26.69
N HIS A 117 10.06 -7.19 26.84
CA HIS A 117 10.70 -7.21 28.16
C HIS A 117 10.15 -6.09 29.06
N THR A 118 10.02 -4.88 28.51
CA THR A 118 9.42 -3.74 29.21
C THR A 118 7.94 -3.95 29.51
N ALA A 119 7.19 -4.56 28.59
CA ALA A 119 5.77 -4.84 28.74
C ALA A 119 5.52 -5.83 29.89
N PHE A 120 6.25 -6.95 29.94
CA PHE A 120 6.17 -7.91 31.05
C PHE A 120 6.53 -7.27 32.39
N ARG A 121 7.60 -6.46 32.44
CA ARG A 121 7.97 -5.73 33.64
C ARG A 121 6.85 -4.78 34.10
N LYS A 122 6.26 -4.01 33.17
CA LYS A 122 5.21 -3.04 33.48
C LYS A 122 3.89 -3.70 33.89
N ILE A 123 3.49 -4.80 33.25
CA ILE A 123 2.24 -5.49 33.60
C ILE A 123 2.35 -6.17 34.98
N CYS A 124 3.50 -6.77 35.31
CA CYS A 124 3.73 -7.35 36.63
C CYS A 124 3.73 -6.28 37.72
N LYS A 125 4.41 -5.14 37.49
CA LYS A 125 4.33 -3.98 38.40
C LYS A 125 2.92 -3.44 38.57
N LYS A 126 2.12 -3.45 37.50
CA LYS A 126 0.72 -3.00 37.55
C LYS A 126 -0.12 -3.98 38.38
N TYR A 127 0.06 -5.29 38.22
CA TYR A 127 -0.59 -6.31 39.05
C TYR A 127 -0.28 -6.08 40.52
N ASP A 128 1.01 -6.06 40.89
CA ASP A 128 1.45 -5.92 42.28
C ASP A 128 0.96 -4.62 42.92
N LYS A 129 0.92 -3.52 42.15
CA LYS A 129 0.38 -2.23 42.63
C LYS A 129 -1.12 -2.29 42.95
N HIS A 130 -1.92 -2.93 42.09
CA HIS A 130 -3.38 -2.92 42.21
C HIS A 130 -3.90 -4.00 43.16
N ILE A 131 -3.29 -5.18 43.13
CA ILE A 131 -3.66 -6.33 43.97
C ILE A 131 -2.94 -6.29 45.33
N LYS A 132 -2.00 -5.36 45.51
CA LYS A 132 -1.16 -5.22 46.72
C LYS A 132 -0.43 -6.53 47.07
N SER A 133 0.08 -7.20 46.04
CA SER A 133 0.84 -8.46 46.13
C SER A 133 2.29 -8.25 45.67
N SER A 134 3.16 -9.23 45.93
CA SER A 134 4.52 -9.32 45.37
C SER A 134 4.68 -10.54 44.44
N ALA A 135 3.59 -11.26 44.17
CA ALA A 135 3.61 -12.49 43.39
C ALA A 135 4.08 -12.26 41.95
N ALA A 136 3.64 -11.17 41.29
CA ALA A 136 3.97 -10.95 39.90
C ALA A 136 5.43 -10.52 39.69
N THR A 137 6.01 -9.74 40.61
CA THR A 137 7.45 -9.45 40.59
C THR A 137 8.28 -10.72 40.78
N ARG A 138 7.90 -11.61 41.71
CA ARG A 138 8.58 -12.91 41.89
C ARG A 138 8.49 -13.78 40.65
N TRP A 139 7.33 -13.84 40.00
CA TRP A 139 7.15 -14.56 38.73
C TRP A 139 8.00 -13.95 37.60
N TYR A 140 8.04 -12.63 37.49
CA TYR A 140 8.86 -11.93 36.50
C TYR A 140 10.36 -12.27 36.66
N GLU A 141 10.87 -12.22 37.89
CA GLU A 141 12.27 -12.53 38.20
C GLU A 141 12.62 -14.01 37.97
N GLY A 142 11.74 -14.92 38.42
CA GLY A 142 11.96 -16.35 38.31
C GLY A 142 11.74 -16.91 36.90
N THR A 143 10.86 -16.31 36.10
CA THR A 143 10.42 -16.87 34.81
C THR A 143 10.83 -15.98 33.63
N VAL A 144 10.45 -14.70 33.63
CA VAL A 144 10.66 -13.82 32.46
C VAL A 144 12.13 -13.49 32.25
N LEU A 145 12.88 -13.15 33.31
CA LEU A 145 14.32 -12.87 33.20
C LEU A 145 15.14 -14.09 32.77
N GLN A 146 14.61 -15.29 33.01
CA GLN A 146 15.23 -16.54 32.61
C GLN A 146 14.89 -16.96 31.18
N ALA A 147 13.93 -16.29 30.55
CA ALA A 147 13.42 -16.65 29.24
C ALA A 147 14.46 -16.42 28.12
N PRO A 148 14.47 -17.29 27.07
CA PRO A 148 15.40 -17.18 25.95
C PRO A 148 15.38 -15.81 25.26
N PHE A 149 14.21 -15.21 25.10
CA PHE A 149 14.09 -13.91 24.44
C PHE A 149 14.74 -12.75 25.21
N VAL A 150 15.14 -12.93 26.48
CA VAL A 150 15.81 -11.90 27.29
C VAL A 150 17.32 -12.09 27.30
N LYS A 151 17.79 -13.34 27.31
CA LYS A 151 19.21 -13.70 27.31
C LYS A 151 19.72 -13.74 25.88
N THR A 152 20.30 -12.65 25.36
CA THR A 152 20.70 -12.69 23.94
C THR A 152 21.98 -11.92 23.63
N SER A 153 23.12 -12.60 23.79
CA SER A 153 24.39 -12.19 23.17
C SER A 153 24.36 -12.38 21.65
N VAL A 154 23.74 -13.48 21.19
CA VAL A 154 23.67 -13.90 19.78
C VAL A 154 23.08 -12.83 18.86
N LEU A 155 21.96 -12.21 19.23
CA LEU A 155 21.36 -11.13 18.43
C LEU A 155 22.31 -9.92 18.26
N VAL A 156 23.02 -9.54 19.33
CA VAL A 156 23.98 -8.43 19.30
C VAL A 156 25.20 -8.78 18.46
N GLU A 157 25.66 -10.02 18.55
CA GLU A 157 26.74 -10.56 17.71
C GLU A 157 26.35 -10.55 16.23
N MET A 158 25.14 -10.98 15.88
CA MET A 158 24.63 -10.93 14.51
C MET A 158 24.57 -9.50 13.96
N ILE A 159 24.09 -8.54 14.76
CA ILE A 159 24.06 -7.12 14.37
C ILE A 159 25.48 -6.64 14.05
N THR A 160 26.43 -6.90 14.96
CA THR A 160 27.83 -6.50 14.81
C THR A 160 28.47 -7.14 13.58
N ALA A 161 28.25 -8.44 13.37
CA ALA A 161 28.75 -9.16 12.21
C ALA A 161 28.24 -8.57 10.89
N VAL A 162 26.97 -8.15 10.82
CA VAL A 162 26.43 -7.48 9.62
C VAL A 162 27.08 -6.11 9.39
N GLU A 163 27.35 -5.34 10.46
CA GLU A 163 28.04 -4.06 10.36
C GLU A 163 29.46 -4.22 9.80
N GLU A 164 30.20 -5.22 10.30
CA GLU A 164 31.55 -5.55 9.87
C GLU A 164 31.58 -6.03 8.42
N LEU A 165 30.74 -7.01 8.08
CA LEU A 165 30.62 -7.52 6.70
C LEU A 165 30.26 -6.42 5.71
N TYR A 166 29.33 -5.53 6.06
CA TYR A 166 28.99 -4.41 5.18
C TYR A 166 30.15 -3.44 5.01
N THR A 167 30.86 -3.14 6.10
CA THR A 167 31.99 -2.21 6.10
C THR A 167 33.14 -2.75 5.26
N GLU A 168 33.50 -4.01 5.45
CA GLU A 168 34.62 -4.65 4.76
C GLU A 168 34.33 -4.88 3.27
N TYR A 169 33.17 -5.45 2.94
CA TYR A 169 32.89 -5.94 1.59
C TYR A 169 32.16 -4.92 0.70
N LEU A 170 31.45 -3.95 1.26
CA LEU A 170 30.59 -3.02 0.48
C LEU A 170 31.00 -1.55 0.58
N THR A 171 31.81 -1.16 1.58
CA THR A 171 32.32 0.22 1.70
C THR A 171 33.84 0.32 1.82
N ASN A 172 34.58 -0.75 1.54
CA ASN A 172 36.04 -0.79 1.53
C ASN A 172 36.67 -0.29 2.84
N GLY A 173 36.09 -0.66 3.99
CA GLY A 173 36.58 -0.28 5.32
C GLY A 173 36.01 1.04 5.86
N ASP A 174 35.25 1.81 5.08
CA ASP A 174 34.63 3.05 5.56
C ASP A 174 33.37 2.76 6.40
N ARG A 175 33.55 2.73 7.72
CA ARG A 175 32.47 2.48 8.70
C ARG A 175 31.41 3.57 8.68
N SER A 176 31.78 4.84 8.50
CA SER A 176 30.84 5.95 8.47
C SER A 176 29.86 5.82 7.30
N LYS A 177 30.39 5.48 6.12
CA LYS A 177 29.59 5.21 4.92
C LYS A 177 28.75 3.94 5.05
N ALA A 178 29.25 2.90 5.73
CA ALA A 178 28.50 1.69 6.02
C ALA A 178 27.30 1.98 6.92
N MET A 179 27.54 2.67 8.04
CA MET A 179 26.50 3.04 9.00
C MET A 179 25.45 3.96 8.38
N ALA A 180 25.86 4.91 7.53
CA ALA A 180 24.91 5.78 6.82
C ALA A 180 23.95 5.00 5.91
N LYS A 181 24.39 3.86 5.36
CA LYS A 181 23.58 2.99 4.50
C LYS A 181 22.79 1.91 5.27
N LEU A 182 23.35 1.36 6.34
CA LEU A 182 22.71 0.35 7.19
C LEU A 182 21.66 0.95 8.13
N ARG A 183 21.99 2.07 8.79
CA ARG A 183 21.05 2.77 9.67
C ARG A 183 19.96 3.39 8.81
N VAL A 184 18.84 2.69 8.75
CA VAL A 184 17.64 3.22 8.11
C VAL A 184 17.14 4.37 8.98
N PRO A 185 16.84 5.54 8.41
CA PRO A 185 16.25 6.64 9.17
C PRO A 185 15.02 6.12 9.94
N PRO A 186 14.85 6.47 11.23
CA PRO A 186 13.67 6.06 11.98
C PRO A 186 12.40 6.44 11.21
N LEU A 187 11.38 5.58 11.30
CA LEU A 187 10.03 5.91 10.84
C LEU A 187 9.60 7.19 11.55
N GLY A 188 9.63 8.33 10.85
CA GLY A 188 9.29 9.63 11.44
C GLY A 188 10.46 10.59 11.67
N GLN A 189 11.57 10.51 10.91
CA GLN A 189 12.40 11.73 10.81
C GLN A 189 11.53 12.90 10.35
N PRO A 190 11.59 14.05 11.05
CA PRO A 190 10.80 15.21 10.68
C PRO A 190 11.20 15.61 9.26
N THR A 191 10.19 15.84 8.42
CA THR A 191 10.44 16.34 7.07
C THR A 191 11.13 17.70 7.18
N PRO A 192 12.15 17.99 6.35
CA PRO A 192 12.86 19.26 6.43
C PRO A 192 11.89 20.45 6.45
N PRO A 193 12.06 21.44 7.36
CA PRO A 193 11.11 22.55 7.51
C PRO A 193 10.84 23.30 6.20
N VAL A 194 11.86 23.42 5.35
CA VAL A 194 11.76 24.02 4.01
C VAL A 194 10.74 23.30 3.13
N GLN A 195 10.70 21.97 3.15
CA GLN A 195 9.73 21.20 2.37
C GLN A 195 8.31 21.34 2.92
N VAL A 196 8.18 21.44 4.25
CA VAL A 196 6.89 21.70 4.90
C VAL A 196 6.37 23.09 4.52
N PHE A 197 7.23 24.11 4.57
CA PHE A 197 6.89 25.47 4.16
C PHE A 197 6.42 25.51 2.70
N PHE A 198 7.18 24.96 1.75
CA PHE A 198 6.77 24.96 0.35
C PHE A 198 5.48 24.16 0.11
N ALA A 199 5.30 23.02 0.79
CA ALA A 199 4.06 22.26 0.68
C ALA A 199 2.85 23.09 1.14
N ALA A 200 2.96 23.79 2.27
CA ALA A 200 1.91 24.67 2.78
C ALA A 200 1.69 25.90 1.88
N PHE A 201 2.76 26.50 1.37
CA PHE A 201 2.71 27.64 0.46
C PHE A 201 1.97 27.30 -0.84
N PHE A 202 2.36 26.23 -1.53
CA PHE A 202 1.68 25.80 -2.75
C PHE A 202 0.25 25.33 -2.48
N LEU A 203 -0.02 24.70 -1.32
CA LEU A 203 -1.38 24.35 -0.94
C LEU A 203 -2.25 25.61 -0.77
N GLY A 204 -1.73 26.65 -0.10
CA GLY A 204 -2.42 27.93 0.05
C GLY A 204 -2.73 28.58 -1.31
N LEU A 205 -1.72 28.64 -2.20
CA LEU A 205 -1.91 29.15 -3.56
C LEU A 205 -2.97 28.37 -4.33
N PHE A 206 -2.90 27.03 -4.31
CA PHE A 206 -3.88 26.16 -4.96
C PHE A 206 -5.29 26.36 -4.41
N LEU A 207 -5.48 26.45 -3.08
CA LEU A 207 -6.81 26.62 -2.49
C LEU A 207 -7.43 27.97 -2.85
N VAL A 208 -6.63 29.05 -2.83
CA VAL A 208 -7.08 30.38 -3.27
C VAL A 208 -7.45 30.35 -4.75
N SER A 209 -6.56 29.86 -5.63
CA SER A 209 -6.83 29.83 -7.07
C SER A 209 -7.99 28.90 -7.42
N ALA A 210 -8.13 27.74 -6.77
CA ALA A 210 -9.26 26.83 -6.98
C ALA A 210 -10.59 27.47 -6.55
N THR A 211 -10.58 28.24 -5.46
CA THR A 211 -11.76 28.99 -5.02
C THR A 211 -12.13 30.06 -6.03
N ILE A 212 -11.15 30.79 -6.57
CA ILE A 212 -11.38 31.78 -7.63
C ILE A 212 -11.92 31.11 -8.90
N CYS A 213 -11.37 29.96 -9.31
CA CYS A 213 -11.91 29.19 -10.44
C CYS A 213 -13.38 28.82 -10.21
N LEU A 214 -13.71 28.30 -9.03
CA LEU A 214 -15.07 27.90 -8.68
C LEU A 214 -16.02 29.10 -8.70
N LEU A 215 -15.64 30.21 -8.06
CA LEU A 215 -16.43 31.44 -8.07
C LEU A 215 -16.63 31.95 -9.49
N SER A 216 -15.57 31.98 -10.30
CA SER A 216 -15.63 32.43 -11.70
C SER A 216 -16.58 31.58 -12.53
N LEU A 217 -16.56 30.24 -12.37
CA LEU A 217 -17.50 29.35 -13.06
C LEU A 217 -18.96 29.56 -12.64
N LEU A 218 -19.20 30.02 -11.41
CA LEU A 218 -20.54 30.29 -10.89
C LEU A 218 -21.05 31.69 -11.27
N THR A 219 -20.17 32.69 -11.32
CA THR A 219 -20.55 34.11 -11.49
C THR A 219 -20.43 34.60 -12.92
N LEU A 220 -19.51 34.06 -13.73
CA LEU A 220 -19.36 34.49 -15.12
C LEU A 220 -20.55 34.01 -15.96
N ASN A 221 -21.05 34.92 -16.81
CA ASN A 221 -22.11 34.61 -17.76
C ASN A 221 -21.52 33.87 -18.98
N LEU A 222 -21.14 32.61 -18.77
CA LEU A 222 -20.57 31.74 -19.79
C LEU A 222 -21.68 31.09 -20.62
N SER A 223 -21.53 31.09 -21.95
CA SER A 223 -22.46 30.38 -22.84
C SER A 223 -22.49 28.88 -22.55
N ASP A 224 -23.61 28.24 -22.88
CA ASP A 224 -23.79 26.79 -22.71
C ASP A 224 -22.73 25.98 -23.48
N GLU A 225 -22.36 26.47 -24.67
CA GLU A 225 -21.30 25.92 -25.50
C GLU A 225 -19.92 26.05 -24.82
N PHE A 226 -19.59 27.23 -24.30
CA PHE A 226 -18.33 27.45 -23.58
C PHE A 226 -18.22 26.55 -22.35
N ARG A 227 -19.29 26.43 -21.56
CA ARG A 227 -19.33 25.54 -20.40
C ARG A 227 -19.10 24.10 -20.80
N PHE A 228 -19.76 23.64 -21.87
CA PHE A 228 -19.59 22.29 -22.38
C PHE A 228 -18.16 22.02 -22.87
N MET A 229 -17.54 22.97 -23.57
CA MET A 229 -16.14 22.89 -23.99
C MET A 229 -15.18 22.85 -22.80
N PHE A 230 -15.36 23.77 -21.84
CA PHE A 230 -14.57 23.82 -20.62
C PHE A 230 -14.57 22.48 -19.88
N TYR A 231 -15.75 21.93 -19.59
CA TYR A 231 -15.81 20.68 -18.85
C TYR A 231 -15.25 19.50 -19.66
N SER A 232 -15.46 19.47 -20.98
CA SER A 232 -14.92 18.40 -21.84
C SER A 232 -13.40 18.38 -21.85
N LEU A 233 -12.74 19.55 -21.79
CA LEU A 233 -11.28 19.66 -21.82
C LEU A 233 -10.62 19.57 -20.43
N TYR A 234 -11.30 20.01 -19.36
CA TYR A 234 -10.71 20.08 -18.02
C TYR A 234 -11.18 19.00 -17.04
N ARG A 235 -12.31 18.31 -17.27
CA ARG A 235 -12.86 17.33 -16.30
C ARG A 235 -11.85 16.24 -15.94
N GLY A 236 -11.24 15.59 -16.94
CA GLY A 236 -10.23 14.55 -16.71
C GLY A 236 -9.00 15.05 -15.94
N LEU A 237 -8.54 16.27 -16.25
CA LEU A 237 -7.40 16.90 -15.56
C LEU A 237 -7.72 17.20 -14.10
N VAL A 238 -8.86 17.84 -13.84
CA VAL A 238 -9.33 18.15 -12.48
C VAL A 238 -9.59 16.87 -11.69
N GLY A 239 -10.20 15.85 -12.31
CA GLY A 239 -10.41 14.54 -11.70
C GLY A 239 -9.12 13.85 -11.28
N GLY A 240 -8.13 13.80 -12.18
CA GLY A 240 -6.80 13.26 -11.88
C GLY A 240 -6.07 14.05 -10.78
N MET A 241 -6.24 15.37 -10.77
CA MET A 241 -5.68 16.23 -9.73
C MET A 241 -6.27 15.92 -8.35
N LEU A 242 -7.60 15.90 -8.24
CA LEU A 242 -8.29 15.61 -6.98
C LEU A 242 -7.98 14.21 -6.46
N PHE A 243 -7.90 13.23 -7.37
CA PHE A 243 -7.49 11.89 -7.03
C PHE A 243 -6.07 11.84 -6.44
N SER A 244 -5.15 12.67 -6.95
CA SER A 244 -3.79 12.76 -6.42
C SER A 244 -3.77 13.31 -4.99
N PHE A 245 -4.63 14.28 -4.66
CA PHE A 245 -4.81 14.76 -3.28
C PHE A 245 -5.37 13.67 -2.36
N ILE A 246 -6.31 12.87 -2.84
CA ILE A 246 -6.87 11.74 -2.09
C ILE A 246 -5.77 10.72 -1.74
N LEU A 247 -4.89 10.38 -2.68
CA LEU A 247 -3.75 9.50 -2.40
C LEU A 247 -2.78 10.08 -1.36
N VAL A 248 -2.59 11.41 -1.33
CA VAL A 248 -1.78 12.08 -0.30
C VAL A 248 -2.43 11.96 1.07
N ILE A 249 -3.77 12.11 1.14
CA ILE A 249 -4.54 11.93 2.38
C ILE A 249 -4.42 10.47 2.86
N ASP A 250 -4.57 9.49 1.98
CA ASP A 250 -4.39 8.08 2.29
C ASP A 250 -3.01 7.81 2.91
N VAL A 251 -1.93 8.30 2.27
CA VAL A 251 -0.56 8.16 2.78
C VAL A 251 -0.38 8.82 4.14
N HIS A 252 -1.00 9.99 4.37
CA HIS A 252 -0.96 10.66 5.67
C HIS A 252 -1.66 9.82 6.75
N ILE A 253 -2.85 9.29 6.47
CA ILE A 253 -3.61 8.47 7.40
C ILE A 253 -2.84 7.18 7.72
N TRP A 254 -2.28 6.49 6.72
CA TRP A 254 -1.46 5.31 6.94
C TRP A 254 -0.24 5.58 7.82
N GLN A 255 0.44 6.71 7.62
CA GLN A 255 1.57 7.13 8.44
C GLN A 255 1.15 7.39 9.90
N LYS A 256 0.02 8.07 10.09
CA LYS A 256 -0.52 8.39 11.42
C LYS A 256 -0.98 7.14 12.18
N MET A 257 -1.60 6.20 11.49
CA MET A 257 -2.16 4.97 12.08
C MET A 257 -1.16 3.81 12.16
N GLY A 258 0.09 4.00 11.70
CA GLY A 258 1.13 2.98 11.75
C GLY A 258 0.98 1.85 10.71
N VAL A 259 0.15 2.04 9.69
CA VAL A 259 0.00 1.08 8.59
C VAL A 259 1.27 1.10 7.72
N ASN A 260 1.95 -0.04 7.61
CA ASN A 260 3.23 -0.17 6.92
C ASN A 260 3.06 -0.22 5.38
N HIS A 261 2.54 0.85 4.80
CA HIS A 261 2.35 1.03 3.35
C HIS A 261 3.65 0.91 2.55
N ILE A 262 4.80 1.29 3.13
CA ILE A 262 6.12 1.15 2.50
C ILE A 262 6.44 -0.32 2.22
N LEU A 263 6.17 -1.20 3.19
CA LEU A 263 6.35 -2.65 3.02
C LEU A 263 5.36 -3.20 2.00
N ILE A 264 4.08 -2.85 2.11
CA ILE A 264 3.01 -3.35 1.24
C ILE A 264 3.25 -3.00 -0.23
N PHE A 265 3.74 -1.79 -0.49
CA PHE A 265 4.10 -1.34 -1.84
C PHE A 265 5.51 -1.75 -2.28
N GLU A 266 6.25 -2.46 -1.44
CA GLU A 266 7.64 -2.88 -1.68
C GLU A 266 8.57 -1.73 -2.10
N VAL A 267 8.34 -0.55 -1.56
CA VAL A 267 9.17 0.63 -1.82
C VAL A 267 10.36 0.62 -0.87
N GLU A 268 11.54 0.99 -1.37
CA GLU A 268 12.71 1.18 -0.51
C GLU A 268 12.45 2.34 0.46
N ARG A 269 12.66 2.12 1.77
CA ARG A 269 12.27 3.11 2.80
C ARG A 269 12.87 4.50 2.59
N ARG A 270 14.09 4.59 2.06
CA ARG A 270 14.77 5.87 1.78
C ARG A 270 14.18 6.63 0.58
N LYS A 271 13.53 5.90 -0.33
CA LYS A 271 12.90 6.44 -1.54
C LYS A 271 11.39 6.60 -1.39
N ALA A 272 10.82 6.13 -0.28
CA ALA A 272 9.41 6.26 0.00
C ALA A 272 8.99 7.74 0.04
N LEU A 273 7.94 8.06 -0.72
CA LEU A 273 7.37 9.39 -0.74
C LEU A 273 6.50 9.59 0.51
N GLY A 274 6.93 10.48 1.40
CA GLY A 274 6.13 10.86 2.57
C GLY A 274 4.94 11.74 2.19
N ALA A 275 3.95 11.87 3.09
CA ALA A 275 2.75 12.67 2.84
C ALA A 275 3.06 14.14 2.48
N VAL A 276 4.01 14.78 3.19
CA VAL A 276 4.40 16.18 2.93
C VAL A 276 5.01 16.36 1.53
N LYS A 277 5.87 15.43 1.10
CA LYS A 277 6.45 15.48 -0.25
C LYS A 277 5.39 15.23 -1.33
N GLY A 278 4.46 14.31 -1.08
CA GLY A 278 3.29 14.11 -1.95
C GLY A 278 2.42 15.36 -2.04
N LEU A 279 2.15 16.01 -0.91
CA LEU A 279 1.40 17.26 -0.84
C LEU A 279 2.06 18.37 -1.64
N LEU A 280 3.39 18.54 -1.54
CA LEU A 280 4.15 19.50 -2.34
C LEU A 280 3.96 19.25 -3.86
N ILE A 281 4.08 18.00 -4.31
CA ILE A 281 3.88 17.66 -5.72
C ILE A 281 2.45 17.97 -6.15
N CYS A 282 1.45 17.46 -5.43
CA CYS A 282 0.04 17.61 -5.80
C CYS A 282 -0.42 19.07 -5.74
N SER A 283 0.00 19.84 -4.73
CA SER A 283 -0.35 21.26 -4.62
C SER A 283 0.33 22.11 -5.68
N SER A 284 1.60 21.86 -6.00
CA SER A 284 2.29 22.57 -7.09
C SER A 284 1.65 22.30 -8.45
N MET A 285 1.33 21.04 -8.77
CA MET A 285 0.62 20.68 -10.00
C MET A 285 -0.83 21.20 -10.01
N GLY A 286 -1.50 21.17 -8.85
CA GLY A 286 -2.86 21.71 -8.68
C GLY A 286 -2.89 23.21 -8.95
N TYR A 287 -1.94 23.95 -8.40
CA TYR A 287 -1.79 25.38 -8.66
C TYR A 287 -1.58 25.66 -10.14
N MET A 288 -0.66 24.96 -10.80
CA MET A 288 -0.45 25.10 -12.26
C MET A 288 -1.73 24.82 -13.07
N CYS A 289 -2.47 23.78 -12.70
CA CYS A 289 -3.75 23.45 -13.35
C CYS A 289 -4.78 24.58 -13.17
N THR A 290 -4.93 25.10 -11.94
CA THR A 290 -5.85 26.21 -11.67
C THR A 290 -5.45 27.50 -12.35
N LEU A 291 -4.15 27.80 -12.48
CA LEU A 291 -3.68 28.95 -13.27
C LEU A 291 -4.10 28.81 -14.74
N GLY A 292 -3.91 27.65 -15.34
CA GLY A 292 -4.36 27.42 -16.71
C GLY A 292 -5.89 27.44 -16.85
N ILE A 293 -6.65 27.07 -15.81
CA ILE A 293 -8.12 27.27 -15.81
C ILE A 293 -8.46 28.76 -15.79
N LEU A 294 -7.82 29.56 -14.94
CA LEU A 294 -8.06 31.01 -14.87
C LEU A 294 -7.69 31.70 -16.19
N LEU A 295 -6.56 31.34 -16.81
CA LEU A 295 -6.18 31.86 -18.13
C LEU A 295 -7.22 31.51 -19.21
N TYR A 296 -7.83 30.33 -19.13
CA TYR A 296 -8.90 29.93 -20.05
C TYR A 296 -10.19 30.71 -19.80
N LEU A 297 -10.59 30.89 -18.54
CA LEU A 297 -11.81 31.60 -18.18
C LEU A 297 -11.75 33.11 -18.50
N PHE A 298 -10.60 33.74 -18.28
CA PHE A 298 -10.36 35.17 -18.52
C PHE A 298 -9.55 35.42 -19.80
N ASN A 299 -9.73 34.57 -20.82
CA ASN A 299 -8.92 34.61 -22.02
C ASN A 299 -9.03 35.96 -22.78
N GLU A 300 -10.19 36.61 -22.74
CA GLU A 300 -10.42 37.90 -23.40
C GLU A 300 -9.62 39.03 -22.74
N GLU A 301 -9.58 39.05 -21.41
CA GLU A 301 -8.89 40.03 -20.56
C GLU A 301 -7.36 39.93 -20.71
N PHE A 302 -6.87 38.73 -21.00
CA PHE A 302 -5.45 38.49 -21.30
C PHE A 302 -5.12 38.56 -22.79
N TYR A 303 -6.07 38.97 -23.64
CA TYR A 303 -5.92 39.08 -25.10
C TYR A 303 -5.45 37.77 -25.78
N ILE A 304 -5.86 36.63 -25.23
CA ILE A 304 -5.52 35.30 -25.76
C ILE A 304 -6.50 34.96 -26.89
N LYS A 305 -6.00 35.00 -28.13
CA LYS A 305 -6.82 34.72 -29.32
C LYS A 305 -7.32 33.27 -29.42
N ASP A 306 -6.54 32.32 -28.92
CA ASP A 306 -6.84 30.89 -28.99
C ASP A 306 -6.76 30.26 -27.60
N PRO A 307 -7.85 30.28 -26.82
CA PRO A 307 -7.87 29.72 -25.48
C PRO A 307 -7.76 28.18 -25.47
N TYR A 308 -8.06 27.49 -26.58
CA TYR A 308 -8.07 26.03 -26.62
C TYR A 308 -6.68 25.42 -26.45
N LEU A 309 -5.60 26.16 -26.73
CA LEU A 309 -4.24 25.68 -26.50
C LEU A 309 -3.87 25.59 -25.01
N ILE A 310 -4.58 26.28 -24.12
CA ILE A 310 -4.27 26.32 -22.68
C ILE A 310 -4.48 24.95 -22.02
N PRO A 311 -5.64 24.28 -22.15
CA PRO A 311 -5.81 22.93 -21.62
C PRO A 311 -4.82 21.91 -22.22
N LEU A 312 -4.44 22.05 -23.50
CA LEU A 312 -3.39 21.22 -24.12
C LEU A 312 -2.04 21.41 -23.42
N ALA A 313 -1.63 22.66 -23.22
CA ALA A 313 -0.39 23.00 -22.55
C ALA A 313 -0.34 22.42 -21.13
N ASN A 314 -1.44 22.51 -20.37
CA ASN A 314 -1.56 21.90 -19.05
C ASN A 314 -1.35 20.38 -19.09
N THR A 315 -2.01 19.68 -20.02
CA THR A 315 -1.85 18.24 -20.20
C THR A 315 -0.40 17.88 -20.55
N ILE A 316 0.21 18.60 -21.51
CA ILE A 316 1.60 18.37 -21.93
C ILE A 316 2.56 18.59 -20.76
N ILE A 317 2.44 19.69 -20.02
CA ILE A 317 3.30 19.98 -18.85
C ILE A 317 3.21 18.84 -17.83
N GLY A 318 2.00 18.36 -17.52
CA GLY A 318 1.79 17.24 -16.60
C GLY A 318 2.52 15.97 -17.04
N PHE A 319 2.38 15.56 -18.31
CA PHE A 319 3.06 14.40 -18.85
C PHE A 319 4.58 14.60 -18.96
N SER A 320 5.05 15.78 -19.37
CA SER A 320 6.48 16.09 -19.42
C SER A 320 7.13 16.00 -18.03
N LEU A 321 6.45 16.46 -16.98
CA LEU A 321 6.93 16.33 -15.61
C LEU A 321 6.98 14.87 -15.15
N LEU A 322 5.97 14.07 -15.51
CA LEU A 322 5.92 12.64 -15.17
C LEU A 322 7.04 11.85 -15.87
N LEU A 323 7.23 12.08 -17.19
CA LEU A 323 8.16 11.34 -18.05
C LEU A 323 9.60 11.87 -17.98
N ASN A 324 9.83 13.03 -17.36
CA ASN A 324 11.15 13.66 -17.35
C ASN A 324 12.24 12.72 -16.77
N PRO A 325 13.27 12.34 -17.54
CA PRO A 325 14.25 11.35 -17.10
C PRO A 325 15.31 11.92 -16.14
N ILE A 326 15.40 13.24 -16.01
CA ILE A 326 16.42 13.92 -15.20
C ILE A 326 16.16 13.63 -13.71
N PRO A 327 17.21 13.38 -12.88
CA PRO A 327 17.09 13.06 -11.46
C PRO A 327 16.65 14.23 -10.55
N ILE A 328 15.81 15.13 -11.06
CA ILE A 328 15.14 16.21 -10.33
C ILE A 328 13.69 15.81 -9.99
N LEU A 329 12.97 16.64 -9.24
CA LEU A 329 11.51 16.51 -8.99
C LEU A 329 11.07 15.07 -8.66
N PHE A 330 11.64 14.47 -7.61
CA PHE A 330 11.23 13.16 -7.10
C PHE A 330 11.30 12.01 -8.14
N SER A 331 12.37 11.98 -8.94
CA SER A 331 12.60 10.97 -9.99
C SER A 331 12.34 9.52 -9.56
N SER A 332 12.76 9.14 -8.33
CA SER A 332 12.54 7.78 -7.82
C SER A 332 11.06 7.39 -7.75
N ALA A 333 10.18 8.31 -7.35
CA ALA A 333 8.73 8.06 -7.28
C ALA A 333 8.12 8.00 -8.69
N ARG A 334 8.56 8.88 -9.60
CA ARG A 334 8.10 8.90 -11.00
C ARG A 334 8.44 7.60 -11.73
N PHE A 335 9.70 7.17 -11.67
CA PHE A 335 10.12 5.90 -12.25
C PHE A 335 9.46 4.69 -11.61
N TRP A 336 9.20 4.72 -10.29
CA TRP A 336 8.45 3.68 -9.63
C TRP A 336 7.01 3.59 -10.15
N LEU A 337 6.33 4.72 -10.32
CA LEU A 337 4.96 4.77 -10.86
C LEU A 337 4.93 4.26 -12.31
N MET A 338 5.81 4.78 -13.18
CA MET A 338 5.89 4.36 -14.59
C MET A 338 6.20 2.87 -14.73
N ARG A 339 7.17 2.36 -13.95
CA ARG A 339 7.53 0.93 -13.97
C ARG A 339 6.37 0.06 -13.49
N THR A 340 5.68 0.47 -12.44
CA THR A 340 4.54 -0.29 -11.90
C THR A 340 3.39 -0.30 -12.89
N PHE A 341 3.05 0.86 -13.47
CA PHE A 341 2.01 0.95 -14.49
C PHE A 341 2.37 0.14 -15.75
N GLY A 342 3.64 0.15 -16.18
CA GLY A 342 4.11 -0.72 -17.26
C GLY A 342 3.93 -2.22 -16.96
N ARG A 343 4.13 -2.65 -15.71
CA ARG A 343 3.85 -4.03 -15.28
C ARG A 343 2.36 -4.35 -15.25
N VAL A 344 1.48 -3.37 -15.01
CA VAL A 344 0.02 -3.56 -15.13
C VAL A 344 -0.38 -3.85 -16.56
N ILE A 345 0.15 -3.08 -17.53
CA ILE A 345 -0.12 -3.29 -18.95
C ILE A 345 0.44 -4.64 -19.41
N LEU A 346 1.65 -4.99 -18.95
CA LEU A 346 2.34 -6.23 -19.32
C LEU A 346 2.06 -7.40 -18.36
N ALA A 347 0.95 -7.35 -17.62
CA ALA A 347 0.65 -8.29 -16.54
C ALA A 347 0.73 -9.79 -16.87
N PRO A 348 0.41 -10.29 -18.10
CA PRO A 348 0.59 -11.71 -18.40
C PRO A 348 2.05 -12.18 -18.33
N PHE A 349 3.02 -11.27 -18.46
CA PHE A 349 4.44 -11.59 -18.65
C PHE A 349 5.29 -11.47 -17.37
N TYR A 350 4.71 -10.97 -16.27
CA TYR A 350 5.43 -10.76 -15.02
C TYR A 350 4.65 -11.34 -13.84
N GLU A 351 5.38 -11.75 -12.80
CA GLU A 351 4.77 -12.04 -11.50
C GLU A 351 3.99 -10.81 -10.99
N VAL A 352 2.77 -11.03 -10.53
CA VAL A 352 1.87 -9.96 -10.09
C VAL A 352 1.99 -9.75 -8.58
N LYS A 353 2.39 -8.54 -8.21
CA LYS A 353 2.54 -8.11 -6.82
C LYS A 353 1.34 -7.32 -6.35
N PHE A 354 1.27 -7.07 -5.03
CA PHE A 354 0.23 -6.25 -4.42
C PHE A 354 0.07 -4.89 -5.11
N VAL A 355 1.20 -4.19 -5.28
CA VAL A 355 1.22 -2.86 -5.90
C VAL A 355 0.67 -2.85 -7.33
N ASP A 356 0.91 -3.92 -8.11
CA ASP A 356 0.49 -3.97 -9.52
C ASP A 356 -1.03 -3.99 -9.62
N PHE A 357 -1.70 -4.79 -8.79
CA PHE A 357 -3.16 -4.79 -8.78
C PHE A 357 -3.76 -3.58 -8.06
N TRP A 358 -3.09 -3.04 -7.03
CA TRP A 358 -3.55 -1.83 -6.36
C TRP A 358 -3.57 -0.62 -7.31
N ILE A 359 -2.52 -0.43 -8.12
CA ILE A 359 -2.46 0.62 -9.17
C ILE A 359 -3.54 0.39 -10.23
N ALA A 360 -3.74 -0.85 -10.65
CA ALA A 360 -4.76 -1.17 -11.63
C ALA A 360 -6.19 -0.90 -11.10
N ASP A 361 -6.43 -1.11 -9.80
CA ASP A 361 -7.69 -0.73 -9.16
C ASP A 361 -7.87 0.79 -9.07
N GLN A 362 -6.79 1.57 -8.88
CA GLN A 362 -6.84 3.04 -9.01
C GLN A 362 -7.22 3.46 -10.43
N TRP A 363 -6.66 2.79 -11.45
CA TRP A 363 -6.96 3.09 -12.85
C TRP A 363 -8.42 2.80 -13.22
N ASN A 364 -9.03 1.76 -12.64
CA ASN A 364 -10.48 1.51 -12.81
C ASN A 364 -11.32 2.70 -12.32
N SER A 365 -10.93 3.36 -11.22
CA SER A 365 -11.62 4.56 -10.73
C SER A 365 -11.38 5.81 -11.60
N LEU A 366 -10.23 5.87 -12.28
CA LEU A 366 -9.85 6.96 -13.20
C LEU A 366 -10.25 6.71 -14.66
N ILE A 367 -11.20 5.79 -14.90
CA ILE A 367 -11.58 5.44 -16.27
C ILE A 367 -12.20 6.61 -17.03
N ILE A 368 -12.98 7.46 -16.34
CA ILE A 368 -13.56 8.68 -16.95
C ILE A 368 -12.44 9.64 -17.36
N CYS A 369 -11.39 9.80 -16.54
CA CYS A 369 -10.23 10.62 -16.91
C CYS A 369 -9.49 10.06 -18.14
N SER A 370 -9.44 8.73 -18.30
CA SER A 370 -8.82 8.08 -19.46
C SER A 370 -9.63 8.32 -20.74
N VAL A 371 -10.96 8.28 -20.63
CA VAL A 371 -11.88 8.60 -21.73
C VAL A 371 -11.80 10.09 -22.08
N ASP A 372 -11.71 10.98 -21.09
CA ASP A 372 -11.55 12.42 -21.32
C ASP A 372 -10.22 12.76 -22.00
N LEU A 373 -9.14 12.08 -21.61
CA LEU A 373 -7.85 12.21 -22.30
C LEU A 373 -7.96 11.81 -23.77
N TYR A 374 -8.71 10.74 -24.07
CA TYR A 374 -8.98 10.34 -25.45
C TYR A 374 -9.78 11.40 -26.21
N TYR A 375 -10.85 11.92 -25.62
CA TYR A 375 -11.64 12.99 -26.24
C TYR A 375 -10.82 14.25 -26.47
N GLN A 376 -9.96 14.61 -25.54
CA GLN A 376 -9.04 15.74 -25.66
C GLN A 376 -8.04 15.51 -26.82
N LEU A 377 -7.44 14.33 -26.94
CA LEU A 377 -6.55 13.99 -28.05
C LEU A 377 -7.27 14.04 -29.40
N ARG A 378 -8.48 13.48 -29.49
CA ARG A 378 -9.32 13.52 -30.70
C ARG A 378 -9.66 14.95 -31.10
N PHE A 379 -10.03 15.78 -30.13
CA PHE A 379 -10.32 17.20 -30.34
C PHE A 379 -9.12 17.92 -30.96
N TYR A 380 -7.93 17.83 -30.35
CA TYR A 380 -6.75 18.53 -30.88
C TYR A 380 -6.30 18.01 -32.24
N PHE A 381 -6.42 16.70 -32.49
CA PHE A 381 -6.14 16.15 -33.81
C PHE A 381 -7.02 16.80 -34.89
N ARG A 382 -8.33 16.92 -34.65
CA ARG A 382 -9.26 17.58 -35.59
C ARG A 382 -9.05 19.09 -35.67
N TYR A 383 -8.77 19.72 -34.53
CA TYR A 383 -8.51 21.15 -34.42
C TYR A 383 -7.32 21.57 -35.28
N PHE A 384 -6.19 20.89 -35.14
CA PHE A 384 -5.00 21.16 -35.95
C PHE A 384 -5.15 20.74 -37.42
N TRP A 385 -6.07 19.81 -37.71
CA TRP A 385 -6.41 19.42 -39.08
C TRP A 385 -7.40 20.38 -39.76
N GLY A 386 -7.94 21.38 -39.05
CA GLY A 386 -8.88 22.35 -39.59
C GLY A 386 -10.24 21.75 -39.96
N SER A 387 -10.69 20.71 -39.24
CA SER A 387 -11.98 20.07 -39.51
C SER A 387 -13.16 20.95 -39.08
N GLU A 388 -14.17 21.09 -39.95
CA GLU A 388 -15.42 21.80 -39.61
C GLU A 388 -16.15 21.16 -38.42
N ASN A 389 -16.04 19.83 -38.26
CA ASN A 389 -16.63 19.05 -37.17
C ASN A 389 -15.59 18.71 -36.09
N THR A 390 -14.82 19.70 -35.64
CA THR A 390 -13.76 19.52 -34.61
C THR A 390 -14.29 18.87 -33.33
N PHE A 391 -15.58 19.03 -33.05
CA PHE A 391 -16.21 18.70 -31.78
C PHE A 391 -17.29 17.61 -31.86
N GLU A 392 -17.40 16.92 -32.99
CA GLU A 392 -18.40 15.88 -33.17
C GLU A 392 -17.95 14.57 -32.49
N PHE A 393 -18.45 14.35 -31.27
CA PHE A 393 -18.22 13.14 -30.48
C PHE A 393 -19.19 12.03 -30.89
N GLU A 394 -19.19 11.67 -32.17
CA GLU A 394 -19.98 10.51 -32.64
C GLU A 394 -19.64 9.26 -31.82
N PRO A 395 -20.61 8.33 -31.67
CA PRO A 395 -20.40 7.08 -30.96
C PRO A 395 -19.19 6.35 -31.53
N ASP A 396 -18.17 6.17 -30.68
CA ASP A 396 -16.89 5.63 -31.09
C ASP A 396 -16.56 4.39 -30.25
N TYR A 397 -16.33 3.28 -30.93
CA TYR A 397 -15.94 2.01 -30.32
C TYR A 397 -14.62 2.12 -29.55
N ALA A 398 -13.75 3.09 -29.87
CA ALA A 398 -12.53 3.36 -29.11
C ALA A 398 -12.84 3.67 -27.63
N VAL A 399 -13.94 4.36 -27.34
CA VAL A 399 -14.36 4.66 -25.96
C VAL A 399 -14.70 3.38 -25.21
N ALA A 400 -15.37 2.43 -25.86
CA ALA A 400 -15.68 1.13 -25.26
C ALA A 400 -14.41 0.32 -24.98
N VAL A 401 -13.45 0.32 -25.92
CA VAL A 401 -12.14 -0.33 -25.74
C VAL A 401 -11.42 0.28 -24.54
N ILE A 402 -11.29 1.61 -24.48
CA ILE A 402 -10.62 2.31 -23.37
C ILE A 402 -11.29 2.00 -22.04
N ARG A 403 -12.64 2.00 -21.99
CA ARG A 403 -13.41 1.65 -20.79
C ARG A 403 -13.15 0.22 -20.31
N CYS A 404 -12.84 -0.71 -21.21
CA CYS A 404 -12.51 -2.09 -20.87
C CYS A 404 -11.04 -2.29 -20.44
N LEU A 405 -10.11 -1.41 -20.83
CA LEU A 405 -8.67 -1.61 -20.61
C LEU A 405 -8.28 -1.88 -19.14
N PRO A 406 -8.71 -1.09 -18.14
CA PRO A 406 -8.30 -1.34 -16.76
C PRO A 406 -8.81 -2.70 -16.24
N SER A 407 -10.05 -3.07 -16.60
CA SER A 407 -10.63 -4.36 -16.23
C SER A 407 -9.95 -5.53 -16.95
N TRP A 408 -9.57 -5.37 -18.22
CA TRP A 408 -8.77 -6.35 -18.95
C TRP A 408 -7.42 -6.60 -18.28
N CYS A 409 -6.70 -5.54 -17.90
CA CYS A 409 -5.43 -5.68 -17.18
C CYS A 409 -5.61 -6.41 -15.84
N ARG A 410 -6.68 -6.11 -15.09
CA ARG A 410 -6.99 -6.83 -13.83
C ARG A 410 -7.34 -8.30 -14.07
N PHE A 411 -8.12 -8.59 -15.11
CA PHE A 411 -8.43 -9.96 -15.52
C PHE A 411 -7.14 -10.75 -15.83
N ALA A 412 -6.25 -10.18 -16.65
CA ALA A 412 -4.96 -10.77 -16.97
C ALA A 412 -4.09 -11.01 -15.73
N GLN A 413 -4.06 -10.05 -14.79
CA GLN A 413 -3.36 -10.20 -13.51
C GLN A 413 -3.94 -11.34 -12.66
N CYS A 414 -5.26 -11.49 -12.62
CA CYS A 414 -5.92 -12.55 -11.85
C CYS A 414 -5.60 -13.93 -12.42
N LEU A 415 -5.63 -14.07 -13.75
CA LEU A 415 -5.25 -15.32 -14.42
C LEU A 415 -3.78 -15.66 -14.19
N ARG A 416 -2.88 -14.66 -14.26
CA ARG A 416 -1.46 -14.87 -13.96
C ARG A 416 -1.24 -15.36 -12.53
N ARG A 417 -1.90 -14.74 -11.54
CA ARG A 417 -1.82 -15.18 -10.13
C ARG A 417 -2.37 -16.58 -9.91
N TYR A 418 -3.43 -16.96 -10.64
CA TYR A 418 -3.96 -18.31 -10.60
C TYR A 418 -2.92 -19.33 -11.05
N ILE A 419 -2.27 -19.07 -12.20
CA ILE A 419 -1.22 -19.94 -12.78
C ILE A 419 0.00 -20.01 -11.85
N ASP A 420 0.42 -18.89 -11.27
CA ASP A 420 1.59 -18.84 -10.38
C ASP A 420 1.33 -19.44 -8.99
N SER A 421 0.06 -19.62 -8.62
CA SER A 421 -0.28 -20.16 -7.32
C SER A 421 -0.08 -21.67 -7.28
N LYS A 422 0.83 -22.14 -6.40
CA LYS A 422 1.11 -23.57 -6.20
C LYS A 422 -0.14 -24.40 -5.87
N ALA A 423 -1.18 -23.77 -5.32
CA ALA A 423 -2.41 -24.41 -4.89
C ALA A 423 -3.62 -24.14 -5.82
N PHE A 424 -3.43 -23.48 -6.97
CA PHE A 424 -4.51 -23.11 -7.89
C PHE A 424 -5.72 -22.48 -7.18
N SER A 425 -5.46 -21.43 -6.39
CA SER A 425 -6.51 -20.84 -5.55
C SER A 425 -7.66 -20.29 -6.40
N ILE A 426 -8.86 -20.85 -6.19
CA ILE A 426 -10.11 -20.48 -6.88
C ILE A 426 -10.46 -19.00 -6.65
N GLU A 427 -10.01 -18.40 -5.54
CA GLU A 427 -10.21 -16.98 -5.24
C GLU A 427 -9.74 -16.06 -6.38
N TYR A 428 -8.67 -16.42 -7.08
CA TYR A 428 -8.18 -15.64 -8.22
C TYR A 428 -9.11 -15.69 -9.43
N LEU A 429 -9.75 -16.84 -9.68
CA LEU A 429 -10.74 -16.97 -10.75
C LEU A 429 -12.03 -16.24 -10.41
N LEU A 430 -12.48 -16.29 -9.16
CA LEU A 430 -13.62 -15.50 -8.69
C LEU A 430 -13.36 -14.00 -8.89
N ASN A 431 -12.15 -13.51 -8.57
CA ASN A 431 -11.80 -12.13 -8.85
C ASN A 431 -11.79 -11.82 -10.36
N ALA A 432 -11.34 -12.76 -11.19
CA ALA A 432 -11.35 -12.60 -12.65
C ALA A 432 -12.78 -12.41 -13.20
N ILE A 433 -13.77 -13.14 -12.67
CA ILE A 433 -15.19 -13.01 -13.03
C ILE A 433 -15.69 -11.57 -12.81
N LYS A 434 -15.29 -10.91 -11.71
CA LYS A 434 -15.62 -9.50 -11.44
C LYS A 434 -15.30 -8.60 -12.63
N TYR A 435 -14.11 -8.77 -13.21
CA TYR A 435 -13.65 -7.92 -14.32
C TYR A 435 -14.29 -8.33 -15.65
N VAL A 436 -14.61 -9.60 -15.84
CA VAL A 436 -15.43 -10.05 -16.99
C VAL A 436 -16.81 -9.39 -16.94
N LEU A 437 -17.50 -9.44 -15.79
CA LEU A 437 -18.79 -8.78 -15.60
C LEU A 437 -18.71 -7.28 -15.90
N THR A 438 -17.63 -6.62 -15.47
CA THR A 438 -17.42 -5.18 -15.75
C THR A 438 -17.25 -4.91 -17.25
N MET A 439 -16.44 -5.71 -17.96
CA MET A 439 -16.27 -5.57 -19.41
C MET A 439 -17.57 -5.85 -20.17
N THR A 440 -18.32 -6.90 -19.81
CA THR A 440 -19.64 -7.19 -20.39
C THR A 440 -20.61 -6.04 -20.17
N ASN A 441 -20.61 -5.42 -18.98
CA ASN A 441 -21.45 -4.27 -18.70
C ASN A 441 -21.13 -3.06 -19.60
N VAL A 442 -19.84 -2.81 -19.86
CA VAL A 442 -19.39 -1.75 -20.79
C VAL A 442 -19.83 -2.05 -22.22
N ILE A 443 -19.70 -3.30 -22.68
CA ILE A 443 -20.12 -3.71 -24.02
C ILE A 443 -21.63 -3.50 -24.19
N LEU A 444 -22.45 -3.96 -23.25
CA LEU A 444 -23.90 -3.79 -23.31
C LEU A 444 -24.31 -2.31 -23.25
N SER A 445 -23.66 -1.51 -22.40
CA SER A 445 -23.84 -0.05 -22.38
C SER A 445 -23.55 0.60 -23.72
N THR A 446 -22.53 0.11 -24.43
CA THR A 446 -22.14 0.64 -25.75
C THR A 446 -23.15 0.25 -26.82
N ILE A 447 -23.59 -1.01 -26.86
CA ILE A 447 -24.62 -1.49 -27.77
C ILE A 447 -25.93 -0.73 -27.55
N GLN A 448 -26.31 -0.53 -26.29
CA GLN A 448 -27.50 0.23 -25.90
C GLN A 448 -27.43 1.67 -26.43
N MET A 449 -26.31 2.36 -26.23
CA MET A 449 -26.13 3.72 -26.71
C MET A 449 -26.23 3.81 -28.23
N ASN A 450 -25.60 2.88 -28.95
CA ASN A 450 -25.63 2.84 -30.42
C ASN A 450 -27.00 2.50 -30.99
N THR A 451 -27.82 1.72 -30.28
CA THR A 451 -29.13 1.27 -30.78
C THR A 451 -30.28 2.18 -30.38
N ASN A 452 -30.08 3.13 -29.46
CA ASN A 452 -31.15 3.98 -28.93
C ASN A 452 -31.89 4.79 -30.00
N HIS A 453 -31.21 5.23 -31.07
CA HIS A 453 -31.85 6.00 -32.15
C HIS A 453 -32.88 5.19 -32.95
N ASN A 454 -32.84 3.86 -32.89
CA ASN A 454 -33.78 2.97 -33.57
C ASN A 454 -35.13 2.84 -32.84
N TYR A 455 -35.26 3.42 -31.64
CA TYR A 455 -36.44 3.27 -30.79
C TYR A 455 -36.98 4.64 -30.36
N GLY A 456 -38.31 4.78 -30.24
CA GLY A 456 -38.95 6.03 -29.83
C GLY A 456 -38.74 6.37 -28.36
N HIS A 457 -38.59 5.34 -27.50
CA HIS A 457 -38.35 5.51 -26.06
C HIS A 457 -37.21 4.60 -25.56
N LEU A 458 -36.47 5.08 -24.56
CA LEU A 458 -35.32 4.38 -23.96
C LEU A 458 -35.63 2.94 -23.52
N PHE A 459 -36.78 2.71 -22.90
CA PHE A 459 -37.18 1.39 -22.38
C PHE A 459 -37.80 0.45 -23.42
N GLN A 460 -38.06 0.93 -24.65
CA GLN A 460 -38.41 0.07 -25.77
C GLN A 460 -37.18 -0.66 -26.33
N ASN A 461 -35.98 -0.10 -26.13
CA ASN A 461 -34.74 -0.75 -26.51
C ASN A 461 -34.46 -1.96 -25.59
N PRO A 462 -34.43 -3.21 -26.09
CA PRO A 462 -34.15 -4.39 -25.28
C PRO A 462 -32.76 -4.35 -24.64
N TRP A 463 -31.80 -3.66 -25.27
CA TRP A 463 -30.45 -3.50 -24.74
C TRP A 463 -30.41 -2.63 -23.48
N THR A 464 -31.40 -1.76 -23.26
CA THR A 464 -31.56 -1.02 -21.99
C THR A 464 -31.77 -1.99 -20.83
N TRP A 465 -32.67 -2.96 -20.98
CA TRP A 465 -32.92 -3.96 -19.92
C TRP A 465 -31.70 -4.86 -19.69
N ALA A 466 -31.04 -5.32 -20.77
CA ALA A 466 -29.82 -6.10 -20.66
C ALA A 466 -28.71 -5.34 -19.90
N TYR A 467 -28.51 -4.05 -20.21
CA TYR A 467 -27.56 -3.18 -19.51
C TYR A 467 -27.92 -2.98 -18.03
N LEU A 468 -29.18 -2.74 -17.70
CA LEU A 468 -29.63 -2.54 -16.31
C LEU A 468 -29.45 -3.80 -15.47
N ILE A 469 -29.82 -4.97 -15.99
CA ILE A 469 -29.64 -6.26 -15.32
C ILE A 469 -28.15 -6.55 -15.10
N MET A 470 -27.32 -6.35 -16.12
CA MET A 470 -25.88 -6.56 -15.98
C MET A 470 -25.20 -5.55 -15.06
N SER A 471 -25.67 -4.30 -15.03
CA SER A 471 -25.19 -3.30 -14.07
C SER A 471 -25.53 -3.69 -12.63
N LEU A 472 -26.74 -4.23 -12.40
CA LEU A 472 -27.14 -4.75 -11.09
C LEU A 472 -26.28 -5.94 -10.65
N ILE A 473 -26.06 -6.92 -11.54
CA ILE A 473 -25.20 -8.09 -11.28
C ILE A 473 -23.77 -7.64 -10.98
N ASN A 474 -23.19 -6.79 -11.83
CA ASN A 474 -21.81 -6.32 -11.67
C ASN A 474 -21.62 -5.53 -10.37
N SER A 475 -22.57 -4.65 -10.03
CA SER A 475 -22.52 -3.83 -8.81
C SER A 475 -22.64 -4.70 -7.56
N THR A 476 -23.57 -5.66 -7.56
CA THR A 476 -23.77 -6.58 -6.43
C THR A 476 -22.55 -7.48 -6.22
N TYR A 477 -21.99 -8.03 -7.29
CA TYR A 477 -20.78 -8.86 -7.21
C TYR A 477 -19.59 -8.05 -6.70
N SER A 478 -19.38 -6.85 -7.25
CA SER A 478 -18.27 -5.97 -6.84
C SER A 478 -18.42 -5.50 -5.39
N LEU A 479 -19.63 -5.18 -4.94
CA LEU A 479 -19.94 -4.84 -3.56
C LEU A 479 -19.60 -6.00 -2.62
N SER A 480 -20.02 -7.22 -2.98
CA SER A 480 -19.74 -8.42 -2.20
C SER A 480 -18.23 -8.67 -2.11
N TRP A 481 -17.50 -8.48 -3.21
CA TRP A 481 -16.05 -8.59 -3.24
C TRP A 481 -15.36 -7.56 -2.32
N ASP A 482 -15.77 -6.30 -2.40
CA ASP A 482 -15.19 -5.24 -1.57
C ASP A 482 -15.35 -5.56 -0.07
N LEU A 483 -16.57 -5.90 0.35
CA LEU A 483 -16.90 -6.12 1.75
C LEU A 483 -16.25 -7.41 2.30
N LEU A 484 -16.33 -8.52 1.57
CA LEU A 484 -15.92 -9.83 2.06
C LEU A 484 -14.42 -10.12 1.85
N MET A 485 -13.87 -9.70 0.71
CA MET A 485 -12.50 -10.04 0.30
C MET A 485 -11.53 -8.89 0.56
N ASP A 486 -11.82 -7.70 0.00
CA ASP A 486 -10.90 -6.57 0.08
C ASP A 486 -10.83 -5.99 1.49
N PHE A 487 -11.97 -5.84 2.16
CA PHE A 487 -12.05 -5.34 3.55
C PHE A 487 -12.01 -6.46 4.59
N GLY A 488 -12.37 -7.69 4.22
CA GLY A 488 -12.37 -8.83 5.15
C GLY A 488 -13.44 -8.71 6.25
N LEU A 489 -14.57 -8.06 5.96
CA LEU A 489 -15.69 -7.86 6.87
C LEU A 489 -16.67 -9.06 6.86
N PHE A 490 -17.73 -8.99 7.67
CA PHE A 490 -18.76 -10.02 7.85
C PHE A 490 -18.21 -11.38 8.35
N ARG A 491 -17.13 -11.34 9.14
CA ARG A 491 -16.55 -12.54 9.77
C ARG A 491 -17.24 -12.88 11.09
N ILE A 492 -17.60 -11.86 11.87
CA ILE A 492 -18.20 -12.02 13.19
C ILE A 492 -19.70 -11.68 13.13
N TRP A 493 -20.55 -12.55 13.68
CA TRP A 493 -22.01 -12.40 13.65
C TRP A 493 -22.64 -12.19 15.03
N LYS A 494 -21.84 -12.23 16.11
CA LYS A 494 -22.27 -12.04 17.50
C LYS A 494 -21.20 -11.29 18.30
N GLY A 495 -21.60 -10.55 19.33
CA GLY A 495 -20.68 -9.80 20.23
C GLY A 495 -20.53 -8.33 19.85
N GLU A 496 -19.50 -7.64 20.37
CA GLU A 496 -19.33 -6.19 20.19
C GLU A 496 -18.81 -5.75 18.81
N ASN A 497 -18.42 -6.70 17.95
CA ASN A 497 -17.84 -6.45 16.62
C ASN A 497 -18.72 -7.09 15.52
N ILE A 498 -20.05 -6.96 15.62
CA ILE A 498 -20.98 -7.54 14.64
C ILE A 498 -20.69 -6.99 13.24
N PHE A 499 -20.55 -7.90 12.28
CA PHE A 499 -20.18 -7.67 10.87
C PHE A 499 -18.75 -7.19 10.64
N LEU A 500 -17.94 -7.06 11.70
CA LEU A 500 -16.54 -6.66 11.59
C LEU A 500 -15.62 -7.89 11.72
N ARG A 501 -14.31 -7.63 11.77
CA ARG A 501 -13.25 -8.61 12.02
C ARG A 501 -12.66 -8.41 13.42
N GLU A 502 -11.87 -9.38 13.87
CA GLU A 502 -11.35 -9.41 15.25
C GLU A 502 -10.37 -8.26 15.54
N SER A 503 -9.45 -8.00 14.60
CA SER A 503 -8.43 -6.96 14.72
C SER A 503 -8.78 -5.76 13.85
N LEU A 504 -8.90 -4.58 14.48
CA LEU A 504 -9.23 -3.32 13.82
C LEU A 504 -8.15 -2.29 14.15
N VAL A 505 -7.62 -1.59 13.14
CA VAL A 505 -6.68 -0.48 13.33
C VAL A 505 -7.43 0.85 13.46
N TYR A 506 -8.53 1.02 12.73
CA TYR A 506 -9.33 2.25 12.73
C TYR A 506 -10.48 2.18 13.75
N PRO A 507 -11.12 3.32 14.09
CA PRO A 507 -12.34 3.32 14.90
C PRO A 507 -13.48 2.54 14.25
N LYS A 508 -14.30 1.83 15.04
CA LYS A 508 -15.45 1.02 14.56
C LYS A 508 -16.40 1.82 13.66
N SER A 509 -16.62 3.09 13.97
CA SER A 509 -17.49 3.99 13.19
C SER A 509 -17.07 4.12 11.72
N LEU A 510 -15.76 4.11 11.43
CA LEU A 510 -15.26 4.18 10.06
C LEU A 510 -15.67 2.94 9.25
N TYR A 511 -15.66 1.75 9.85
CA TYR A 511 -16.03 0.52 9.15
C TYR A 511 -17.52 0.49 8.81
N TYR A 512 -18.38 0.86 9.77
CA TYR A 512 -19.82 0.95 9.50
C TYR A 512 -20.14 2.03 8.47
N PHE A 513 -19.47 3.18 8.54
CA PHE A 513 -19.56 4.20 7.50
C PHE A 513 -19.15 3.64 6.13
N ALA A 514 -18.01 2.94 6.04
CA ALA A 514 -17.54 2.34 4.80
C ALA A 514 -18.48 1.29 4.22
N ILE A 515 -19.20 0.53 5.06
CA ILE A 515 -20.25 -0.40 4.58
C ILE A 515 -21.36 0.39 3.89
N VAL A 516 -21.91 1.41 4.56
CA VAL A 516 -23.03 2.21 4.02
C VAL A 516 -22.60 2.98 2.77
N GLU A 517 -21.45 3.65 2.84
CA GLU A 517 -20.87 4.44 1.75
C GLU A 517 -20.62 3.56 0.51
N ASN A 518 -19.98 2.40 0.67
CA ASN A 518 -19.68 1.54 -0.46
C ASN A 518 -20.96 0.94 -1.08
N VAL A 519 -22.00 0.64 -0.28
CA VAL A 519 -23.31 0.24 -0.82
C VAL A 519 -23.90 1.37 -1.67
N LEU A 520 -24.02 2.58 -1.12
CA LEU A 520 -24.62 3.71 -1.83
C LEU A 520 -23.86 4.05 -3.11
N LEU A 521 -22.53 4.14 -3.05
CA LEU A 521 -21.72 4.56 -4.20
C LEU A 521 -21.54 3.46 -5.24
N ARG A 522 -21.63 2.17 -4.89
CA ARG A 522 -21.68 1.08 -5.88
C ARG A 522 -22.95 1.12 -6.74
N PHE A 523 -24.05 1.64 -6.20
CA PHE A 523 -25.31 1.83 -6.93
C PHE A 523 -25.53 3.27 -7.41
N ALA A 524 -24.51 4.14 -7.36
CA ALA A 524 -24.61 5.54 -7.81
C ALA A 524 -25.01 5.67 -9.30
N TRP A 525 -24.77 4.65 -10.11
CA TRP A 525 -25.22 4.62 -11.51
C TRP A 525 -26.75 4.66 -11.63
N ILE A 526 -27.51 4.19 -10.63
CA ILE A 526 -28.98 4.29 -10.61
C ILE A 526 -29.39 5.76 -10.52
N LEU A 527 -28.75 6.50 -9.61
CA LEU A 527 -28.98 7.93 -9.45
C LEU A 527 -28.64 8.68 -10.75
N GLU A 528 -27.48 8.39 -11.36
CA GLU A 528 -27.11 8.98 -12.66
C GLU A 528 -28.18 8.68 -13.72
N PHE A 529 -28.55 7.40 -13.89
CA PHE A 529 -29.49 6.95 -14.90
C PHE A 529 -30.85 7.64 -14.73
N THR A 530 -31.37 7.71 -13.50
CA THR A 530 -32.65 8.38 -13.21
C THR A 530 -32.60 9.88 -13.49
N LEU A 531 -31.54 10.58 -13.05
CA LEU A 531 -31.42 12.03 -13.27
C LEU A 531 -31.30 12.39 -14.76
N VAL A 532 -30.59 11.56 -15.53
CA VAL A 532 -30.47 11.72 -16.98
C VAL A 532 -31.78 11.40 -17.69
N TYR A 533 -32.47 10.33 -17.27
CA TYR A 533 -33.78 9.96 -17.84
C TYR A 533 -34.85 11.03 -17.62
N LEU A 534 -34.88 11.65 -16.43
CA LEU A 534 -35.82 12.72 -16.11
C LEU A 534 -35.48 14.07 -16.77
N GLY A 535 -34.37 14.15 -17.51
CA GLY A 535 -33.91 15.39 -18.13
C GLY A 535 -33.42 16.46 -17.15
N ILE A 536 -33.30 16.12 -15.85
CA ILE A 536 -32.79 17.03 -14.80
C ILE A 536 -31.31 17.31 -15.02
N LEU A 537 -30.58 16.32 -15.56
CA LEU A 537 -29.14 16.39 -15.70
C LEU A 537 -28.70 15.91 -17.09
N LYS A 538 -27.89 16.71 -17.79
CA LYS A 538 -27.27 16.29 -19.06
C LYS A 538 -26.36 15.08 -18.80
N ALA A 539 -26.37 14.06 -19.67
CA ALA A 539 -25.60 12.82 -19.51
C ALA A 539 -24.10 13.07 -19.21
N PHE A 540 -23.51 14.06 -19.85
CA PHE A 540 -22.13 14.47 -19.60
C PHE A 540 -21.89 14.94 -18.16
N ASN A 541 -22.80 15.74 -17.58
CA ASN A 541 -22.70 16.20 -16.20
C ASN A 541 -22.86 15.02 -15.21
N GLY A 542 -23.58 13.96 -15.62
CA GLY A 542 -23.78 12.74 -14.82
C GLY A 542 -22.48 11.99 -14.60
N LYS A 543 -21.66 11.92 -15.66
CA LYS A 543 -20.30 11.38 -15.59
C LYS A 543 -19.39 12.21 -14.69
N SER A 544 -19.53 13.54 -14.68
CA SER A 544 -18.80 14.39 -13.74
C SER A 544 -19.15 14.05 -12.28
N LEU A 545 -20.44 13.91 -11.94
CA LEU A 545 -20.88 13.50 -10.60
C LEU A 545 -20.30 12.13 -10.21
N LEU A 546 -20.42 11.14 -11.09
CA LEU A 546 -19.90 9.80 -10.83
C LEU A 546 -18.38 9.77 -10.64
N LEU A 547 -17.63 10.60 -11.37
CA LEU A 547 -16.19 10.72 -11.18
C LEU A 547 -15.84 11.15 -9.75
N PHE A 548 -16.49 12.20 -9.22
CA PHE A 548 -16.23 12.66 -7.85
C PHE A 548 -16.63 11.61 -6.80
N LEU A 549 -17.79 10.96 -6.98
CA LEU A 549 -18.25 9.91 -6.08
C LEU A 549 -17.30 8.71 -6.09
N GLU A 550 -16.83 8.28 -7.26
CA GLU A 550 -15.89 7.17 -7.38
C GLU A 550 -14.51 7.50 -6.78
N ILE A 551 -14.04 8.75 -6.88
CA ILE A 551 -12.82 9.22 -6.21
C ILE A 551 -12.98 9.11 -4.69
N PHE A 552 -14.12 9.53 -4.13
CA PHE A 552 -14.38 9.43 -2.69
C PHE A 552 -14.50 7.97 -2.22
N ARG A 553 -15.21 7.11 -2.97
CA ARG A 553 -15.27 5.68 -2.69
C ARG A 553 -13.88 5.04 -2.65
N ARG A 554 -12.99 5.46 -3.56
CA ARG A 554 -11.62 4.94 -3.62
C ARG A 554 -10.77 5.32 -2.41
N LEU A 555 -10.95 6.51 -1.83
CA LEU A 555 -10.31 6.90 -0.56
C LEU A 555 -10.60 5.84 0.52
N ILE A 556 -11.89 5.57 0.77
CA ILE A 556 -12.30 4.62 1.81
C ILE A 556 -11.81 3.20 1.50
N TRP A 557 -11.91 2.79 0.23
CA TRP A 557 -11.39 1.50 -0.21
C TRP A 557 -9.88 1.38 0.02
N ASN A 558 -9.10 2.43 -0.27
CA ASN A 558 -7.64 2.44 -0.06
C ASN A 558 -7.31 2.25 1.42
N LEU A 559 -8.00 2.96 2.33
CA LEU A 559 -7.79 2.84 3.76
C LEU A 559 -8.00 1.41 4.27
N LEU A 560 -9.15 0.80 3.93
CA LEU A 560 -9.52 -0.53 4.42
C LEU A 560 -8.76 -1.66 3.71
N ARG A 561 -8.52 -1.54 2.40
CA ARG A 561 -7.78 -2.56 1.65
C ARG A 561 -6.34 -2.68 2.13
N LEU A 562 -5.66 -1.55 2.33
CA LEU A 562 -4.26 -1.55 2.77
C LEU A 562 -4.14 -2.02 4.22
N GLU A 563 -5.12 -1.69 5.05
CA GLU A 563 -5.16 -2.16 6.43
C GLU A 563 -5.46 -3.67 6.53
N ASN A 564 -6.36 -4.21 5.70
CA ASN A 564 -6.56 -5.65 5.60
C ASN A 564 -5.27 -6.38 5.18
N GLU A 565 -4.54 -5.83 4.20
CA GLU A 565 -3.25 -6.39 3.78
C GLU A 565 -2.18 -6.27 4.87
N HIS A 566 -2.19 -5.16 5.62
CA HIS A 566 -1.30 -4.96 6.76
C HIS A 566 -1.53 -6.03 7.84
N LEU A 567 -2.79 -6.28 8.22
CA LEU A 567 -3.11 -7.30 9.21
C LEU A 567 -2.77 -8.71 8.72
N ASN A 568 -2.97 -9.01 7.43
CA ASN A 568 -2.56 -10.29 6.85
C ASN A 568 -1.04 -10.48 6.92
N ASN A 569 -0.26 -9.42 6.62
CA ASN A 569 1.20 -9.45 6.76
C ASN A 569 1.64 -9.61 8.22
N CYS A 570 0.97 -8.94 9.17
CA CYS A 570 1.21 -9.12 10.60
C CYS A 570 0.92 -10.56 11.05
N GLY A 571 -0.20 -11.15 10.60
CA GLY A 571 -0.56 -12.55 10.86
C GLY A 571 0.46 -13.55 10.30
N LYS A 572 1.11 -13.21 9.18
CA LYS A 572 2.23 -13.98 8.59
C LYS A 572 3.61 -13.58 9.09
N PHE A 573 3.69 -12.73 10.13
CA PHE A 573 4.95 -12.27 10.72
C PHE A 573 5.92 -11.59 9.75
N ARG A 574 5.38 -10.87 8.74
CA ARG A 574 6.15 -10.17 7.70
C ARG A 574 6.23 -8.68 8.00
N ALA A 575 7.38 -8.23 8.52
CA ALA A 575 7.63 -6.84 8.90
C ALA A 575 8.67 -6.11 8.03
N THR A 576 9.53 -6.87 7.34
CA THR A 576 10.51 -6.40 6.36
C THR A 576 10.25 -7.06 5.02
N ARG A 577 10.81 -6.49 3.94
CA ARG A 577 10.72 -7.11 2.62
C ARG A 577 11.42 -8.46 2.65
N ASP A 578 10.92 -9.39 1.85
CA ASP A 578 11.61 -10.67 1.70
C ASP A 578 12.99 -10.38 1.11
N ILE A 579 14.01 -10.76 1.88
CA ILE A 579 15.38 -10.65 1.45
C ILE A 579 15.53 -11.77 0.41
N PHE A 580 15.72 -11.39 -0.85
CA PHE A 580 16.03 -12.34 -1.91
C PHE A 580 17.43 -12.91 -1.65
N ILE A 581 17.47 -13.94 -0.81
CA ILE A 581 18.63 -14.80 -0.63
C ILE A 581 18.44 -15.91 -1.65
N THR A 582 19.42 -16.09 -2.54
CA THR A 582 19.33 -17.15 -3.53
C THR A 582 19.32 -18.47 -2.76
N SER A 583 18.38 -19.38 -3.05
CA SER A 583 18.46 -20.74 -2.51
C SER A 583 19.83 -21.31 -2.88
N LEU A 584 20.61 -21.67 -1.87
CA LEU A 584 21.90 -22.31 -2.10
C LEU A 584 21.67 -23.60 -2.90
N HIS A 585 22.56 -23.89 -3.84
CA HIS A 585 22.54 -25.19 -4.50
C HIS A 585 22.73 -26.29 -3.43
N PRO A 586 22.12 -27.49 -3.55
CA PRO A 586 22.21 -28.53 -2.52
C PRO A 586 23.62 -28.87 -2.03
N LYS A 587 24.64 -28.64 -2.86
CA LYS A 587 26.05 -28.78 -2.49
C LYS A 587 26.54 -27.63 -1.59
N ALA A 588 26.21 -26.39 -1.94
CA ALA A 588 26.50 -25.21 -1.12
C ALA A 588 25.68 -25.16 0.17
N GLU A 589 24.48 -25.76 0.18
CA GLU A 589 23.67 -25.97 1.39
C GLU A 589 24.36 -26.96 2.34
N LYS A 590 24.84 -28.10 1.83
CA LYS A 590 25.66 -29.04 2.62
C LYS A 590 26.97 -28.45 3.12
N ASP A 591 27.63 -27.63 2.30
CA ASP A 591 28.88 -26.95 2.70
C ASP A 591 28.59 -25.88 3.77
N LEU A 592 27.44 -25.19 3.69
CA LEU A 592 26.98 -24.26 4.72
C LEU A 592 26.64 -24.99 6.02
N GLU A 593 25.92 -26.11 5.96
CA GLU A 593 25.59 -26.95 7.12
C GLU A 593 26.87 -27.39 7.84
N LYS A 594 27.88 -27.87 7.09
CA LYS A 594 29.19 -28.21 7.67
C LYS A 594 29.89 -27.01 8.31
N MET A 595 29.89 -25.85 7.67
CA MET A 595 30.47 -24.63 8.25
C MET A 595 29.75 -24.16 9.51
N MET A 596 28.43 -24.36 9.59
CA MET A 596 27.62 -24.05 10.78
C MET A 596 27.94 -25.04 11.92
N ASP A 597 27.99 -26.33 11.63
CA ASP A 597 28.32 -27.38 12.61
C ASP A 597 29.75 -27.24 13.17
N GLU A 598 30.73 -26.88 12.33
CA GLU A 598 32.11 -26.60 12.74
C GLU A 598 32.23 -25.36 13.64
N SER A 599 31.37 -24.35 13.44
CA SER A 599 31.34 -23.17 14.29
C SER A 599 30.70 -23.43 15.66
N GLU A 600 29.68 -24.29 15.73
CA GLU A 600 29.06 -24.68 17.00
C GLU A 600 29.98 -25.58 17.85
N THR A 601 30.75 -26.48 17.23
CA THR A 601 31.75 -27.32 17.93
C THR A 601 32.92 -26.50 18.45
N GLY A 602 33.43 -25.54 17.67
CA GLY A 602 34.49 -24.62 18.12
C GLY A 602 34.07 -23.73 19.30
N ILE A 603 32.80 -23.29 19.35
CA ILE A 603 32.26 -22.53 20.49
C ILE A 603 32.15 -23.41 21.74
N ARG A 604 31.70 -24.67 21.62
CA ARG A 604 31.67 -25.63 22.73
C ARG A 604 33.06 -25.92 23.30
N GLU A 605 34.04 -26.19 22.45
CA GLU A 605 35.42 -26.46 22.89
C GLU A 605 36.09 -25.24 23.55
N SER A 606 35.78 -24.02 23.09
CA SER A 606 36.29 -22.78 23.72
C SER A 606 35.62 -22.46 25.06
N SER A 607 34.40 -22.96 25.27
CA SER A 607 33.63 -22.80 26.51
C SER A 607 34.10 -23.81 27.57
N GLU A 608 34.46 -25.03 27.17
CA GLU A 608 35.02 -26.06 28.05
C GLU A 608 36.44 -25.71 28.50
N LYS A 609 37.29 -25.17 27.62
CA LYS A 609 38.66 -24.72 27.97
C LYS A 609 38.73 -23.50 28.89
N LYS A 610 37.60 -22.90 29.28
CA LYS A 610 37.55 -21.76 30.20
C LYS A 610 37.21 -22.17 31.65
N TYR A 611 36.95 -23.46 31.87
CA TYR A 611 36.67 -24.05 33.18
C TYR A 611 37.64 -25.17 33.59
N ASP A 612 38.68 -25.41 32.77
CA ASP A 612 39.92 -26.11 33.15
C ASP A 612 41.05 -25.08 33.25
#